data_AF-A0A2H2ZMX0-F1
#
_entry.id   AF-A0A2H2ZMX0-F1
#
_cell.length_a   1.000
_cell.length_b   1.000
_cell.length_c   1.000
_cell.angle_alpha   90.00
_cell.angle_beta   90.00
_cell.angle_gamma   90.00
#
_symmetry.space_group_name_H-M   'P 1'
#
loop_
_entity.id
_entity.type
_entity.pdbx_description
1 polymer ?
#
loop_
_entity_poly.entity_id
_entity_poly.type
_entity_poly.pdbx_seq_one_letter_code
_entity_poly.pdbx_strand_id
1 'polypeptide(L)'
;MSKPKNWPPSLPYFKAPQHGKDLTPTQLQFLRTKPNTTTTSSQHQHQPQYHLHDDTLIPIIPASSPATETPCPRVKILPITNPLHPAHGQFGLFAATNILPGELIVAYLGRLHGKGTTSEESDYDIWLEREMDVAVDAALGGNEGRRRPFPNEYQ
;
A
#
# COMPACT_ATOMS: atom_id res chain seq x y z
N MET A 1 11.89 -19.25 -6.05
CA MET A 1 12.01 -17.90 -5.45
C MET A 1 10.73 -17.61 -4.67
N SER A 2 10.79 -17.81 -3.34
CA SER A 2 9.66 -18.04 -2.43
C SER A 2 9.03 -16.77 -1.85
N LYS A 3 7.76 -16.89 -1.44
CA LYS A 3 7.04 -15.94 -0.55
C LYS A 3 7.82 -15.67 0.75
N PRO A 4 7.62 -14.52 1.43
CA PRO A 4 8.28 -14.25 2.70
C PRO A 4 7.85 -15.27 3.76
N LYS A 5 8.71 -15.45 4.77
CA LYS A 5 8.39 -16.31 5.93
C LYS A 5 7.11 -15.78 6.60
N ASN A 6 6.27 -16.70 7.07
CA ASN A 6 4.98 -16.41 7.72
C ASN A 6 3.93 -15.76 6.81
N TRP A 7 4.11 -15.78 5.48
CA TRP A 7 3.04 -15.41 4.56
C TRP A 7 1.89 -16.43 4.60
N PRO A 8 0.62 -16.01 4.65
CA PRO A 8 -0.53 -16.91 4.67
C PRO A 8 -0.52 -17.88 3.47
N PRO A 9 -0.62 -19.20 3.69
CA PRO A 9 -0.52 -20.18 2.61
C PRO A 9 -1.69 -20.12 1.63
N SER A 10 -2.86 -19.65 2.06
CA SER A 10 -4.08 -19.51 1.26
C SER A 10 -4.11 -18.26 0.37
N LEU A 11 -3.26 -17.26 0.65
CA LEU A 11 -3.26 -16.00 -0.10
C LEU A 11 -2.16 -15.98 -1.17
N PRO A 12 -2.49 -15.64 -2.43
CA PRO A 12 -1.51 -15.32 -3.45
C PRO A 12 -0.57 -14.20 -3.00
N TYR A 13 0.73 -14.40 -3.24
CA TYR A 13 1.75 -13.38 -3.01
C TYR A 13 2.04 -12.64 -4.32
N PHE A 14 1.86 -11.32 -4.32
CA PHE A 14 2.05 -10.46 -5.49
C PHE A 14 3.47 -9.88 -5.54
N LYS A 15 4.00 -9.78 -6.76
CA LYS A 15 5.32 -9.19 -7.06
C LYS A 15 5.22 -7.91 -7.90
N ALA A 16 4.00 -7.58 -8.33
CA ALA A 16 3.65 -6.39 -9.07
C ALA A 16 2.16 -6.10 -8.84
N PRO A 17 1.70 -4.86 -9.06
CA PRO A 17 0.26 -4.55 -9.05
C PRO A 17 -0.51 -5.42 -10.05
N GLN A 18 -1.69 -5.88 -9.68
CA GLN A 18 -2.57 -6.59 -10.60
C GLN A 18 -3.62 -5.64 -11.19
N HIS A 19 -3.73 -5.53 -12.50
CA HIS A 19 -4.76 -4.70 -13.12
C HIS A 19 -6.11 -5.43 -13.16
N GLY A 20 -7.12 -4.82 -12.56
CA GLY A 20 -8.52 -5.22 -12.72
C GLY A 20 -8.98 -5.06 -14.17
N LYS A 21 -9.91 -5.93 -14.58
CA LYS A 21 -10.51 -5.90 -15.92
C LYS A 21 -11.51 -4.75 -16.09
N ASP A 22 -11.94 -4.17 -14.98
CA ASP A 22 -12.88 -3.06 -14.87
C ASP A 22 -12.22 -1.67 -15.03
N LEU A 23 -10.89 -1.61 -15.11
CA LEU A 23 -10.17 -0.36 -15.37
C LEU A 23 -10.42 0.11 -16.80
N THR A 24 -10.87 1.35 -16.93
CA THR A 24 -11.08 2.00 -18.23
C THR A 24 -9.74 2.35 -18.90
N PRO A 25 -9.71 2.55 -20.23
CA PRO A 25 -8.51 3.02 -20.93
C PRO A 25 -7.94 4.32 -20.35
N THR A 26 -8.80 5.25 -19.93
CA THR A 26 -8.40 6.52 -19.29
C THR A 26 -7.69 6.29 -17.97
N GLN A 27 -8.22 5.39 -17.12
CA GLN A 27 -7.59 5.03 -15.85
C GLN A 27 -6.26 4.29 -16.05
N LEU A 28 -6.18 3.39 -17.03
CA LEU A 28 -4.93 2.72 -17.40
C LEU A 28 -3.88 3.70 -17.93
N GLN A 29 -4.30 4.72 -18.68
CA GLN A 29 -3.41 5.78 -19.14
C GLN A 29 -2.90 6.63 -17.98
N PHE A 30 -3.79 7.02 -17.05
CA PHE A 30 -3.42 7.72 -15.82
C PHE A 30 -2.37 6.94 -15.02
N LEU A 31 -2.61 5.65 -14.76
CA LEU A 31 -1.68 4.76 -14.04
C LEU A 31 -0.30 4.61 -14.68
N ARG A 32 -0.18 4.85 -15.98
CA ARG A 32 1.07 4.75 -16.75
C ARG A 32 1.76 6.09 -16.96
N THR A 33 1.13 7.19 -16.56
CA THR A 33 1.66 8.53 -16.75
C THR A 33 2.46 8.92 -15.51
N LYS A 34 3.72 9.34 -15.70
CA LYS A 34 4.49 9.88 -14.59
C LYS A 34 3.87 11.20 -14.14
N PRO A 35 3.73 11.46 -12.83
CA PRO A 35 3.26 12.75 -12.36
C PRO A 35 4.23 13.84 -12.86
N ASN A 36 3.67 14.92 -13.42
CA ASN A 36 4.47 16.08 -13.80
C ASN A 36 4.97 16.73 -12.50
N THR A 37 6.27 16.91 -12.35
CA THR A 37 6.93 17.51 -11.16
C THR A 37 6.66 19.02 -10.99
N THR A 38 5.58 19.54 -11.59
CA THR A 38 5.20 20.94 -11.52
C THR A 38 3.72 20.99 -11.22
N THR A 39 3.32 21.29 -9.99
CA THR A 39 1.91 21.53 -9.68
C THR A 39 1.68 22.96 -9.25
N THR A 40 1.05 23.65 -10.20
CA THR A 40 0.32 24.90 -10.13
C THR A 40 -0.58 24.98 -8.89
N SER A 41 -0.48 26.09 -8.19
CA SER A 41 -1.40 26.57 -7.17
C SER A 41 -2.79 26.81 -7.76
N SER A 42 -3.69 25.84 -7.61
CA SER A 42 -5.12 26.04 -7.87
C SER A 42 -5.79 26.62 -6.63
N GLN A 43 -6.28 27.84 -6.79
CA GLN A 43 -6.95 28.67 -5.81
C GLN A 43 -8.22 28.01 -5.25
N HIS A 44 -8.19 27.58 -3.99
CA HIS A 44 -9.40 27.51 -3.16
C HIS A 44 -9.18 28.39 -1.93
N GLN A 45 -9.81 29.58 -1.96
CA GLN A 45 -9.81 30.53 -0.85
C GLN A 45 -10.77 30.06 0.24
N HIS A 46 -10.26 29.69 1.43
CA HIS A 46 -10.65 30.21 2.76
C HIS A 46 -10.04 29.37 3.92
N GLN A 47 -9.11 30.00 4.67
CA GLN A 47 -8.66 29.77 6.08
C GLN A 47 -7.85 28.51 6.49
N PRO A 48 -7.07 28.58 7.61
CA PRO A 48 -6.15 29.63 8.07
C PRO A 48 -4.68 29.14 8.10
N GLN A 49 -3.78 30.12 8.20
CA GLN A 49 -2.34 30.06 7.98
C GLN A 49 -1.55 29.22 9.01
N TYR A 50 -1.16 28.01 8.64
CA TYR A 50 0.04 27.33 9.14
C TYR A 50 1.16 27.53 8.13
N HIS A 51 2.30 28.09 8.54
CA HIS A 51 3.50 28.14 7.70
C HIS A 51 4.05 26.72 7.56
N LEU A 52 3.62 26.02 6.51
CA LEU A 52 4.08 24.68 6.17
C LEU A 52 5.23 24.81 5.15
N HIS A 53 6.35 24.18 5.47
CA HIS A 53 7.55 24.14 4.64
C HIS A 53 7.23 23.61 3.23
N ASP A 54 7.74 24.29 2.20
CA ASP A 54 7.89 23.90 0.79
C ASP A 54 7.29 22.51 0.42
N ASP A 55 6.00 22.50 0.11
CA ASP A 55 5.11 21.34 0.22
C ASP A 55 4.78 20.68 -1.14
N THR A 56 5.70 20.67 -2.12
CA THR A 56 5.26 20.39 -3.52
C THR A 56 6.10 19.47 -4.40
N LEU A 57 6.97 18.61 -3.84
CA LEU A 57 7.58 17.52 -4.61
C LEU A 57 7.35 16.17 -3.93
N ILE A 58 6.39 15.40 -4.46
CA ILE A 58 6.26 13.99 -4.11
C ILE A 58 7.55 13.29 -4.56
N PRO A 59 8.33 12.67 -3.65
CA PRO A 59 9.58 12.04 -4.02
C PRO A 59 9.32 10.83 -4.93
N ILE A 60 9.97 10.81 -6.10
CA ILE A 60 9.90 9.66 -7.01
C ILE A 60 10.79 8.55 -6.45
N ILE A 61 10.16 7.47 -5.96
CA ILE A 61 10.87 6.28 -5.51
C ILE A 61 11.27 5.44 -6.73
N PRO A 62 12.56 5.13 -6.93
CA PRO A 62 12.99 4.30 -8.05
C PRO A 62 12.49 2.86 -7.87
N ALA A 63 12.21 2.17 -8.97
CA ALA A 63 11.81 0.76 -8.94
C ALA A 63 12.90 -0.17 -8.39
N SER A 64 14.15 0.29 -8.36
CA SER A 64 15.29 -0.38 -7.71
C SER A 64 15.39 -0.10 -6.21
N SER A 65 14.43 0.62 -5.61
CA SER A 65 14.39 0.84 -4.18
C SER A 65 14.14 -0.47 -3.44
N PRO A 66 14.79 -0.72 -2.29
CA PRO A 66 14.48 -1.88 -1.46
C PRO A 66 13.01 -1.95 -1.02
N ALA A 67 12.32 -0.81 -0.96
CA ALA A 67 10.90 -0.75 -0.62
C ALA A 67 9.98 -1.25 -1.75
N THR A 68 10.46 -1.29 -3.00
CA THR A 68 9.72 -1.80 -4.16
C THR A 68 10.11 -3.24 -4.53
N GLU A 69 11.14 -3.80 -3.89
CA GLU A 69 11.50 -5.21 -4.02
C GLU A 69 10.45 -6.13 -3.39
N THR A 70 10.29 -7.32 -3.97
CA THR A 70 9.35 -8.34 -3.47
C THR A 70 10.01 -9.72 -3.42
N PRO A 71 10.21 -10.33 -2.24
CA PRO A 71 9.94 -9.80 -0.90
C PRO A 71 10.74 -8.56 -0.54
N CYS A 72 10.16 -7.66 0.26
CA CYS A 72 10.83 -6.43 0.67
C CYS A 72 11.83 -6.74 1.78
N PRO A 73 13.15 -6.53 1.57
CA PRO A 73 14.18 -6.89 2.55
C PRO A 73 14.15 -6.01 3.81
N ARG A 74 13.43 -4.88 3.80
CA ARG A 74 13.36 -3.94 4.93
C ARG A 74 12.40 -4.38 6.01
N VAL A 75 11.54 -5.35 5.71
CA VAL A 75 10.44 -5.74 6.57
C VAL A 75 10.37 -7.26 6.73
N LYS A 76 9.73 -7.69 7.81
CA LYS A 76 9.48 -9.10 8.11
C LYS A 76 8.15 -9.27 8.80
N ILE A 77 7.49 -10.39 8.55
CA ILE A 77 6.22 -10.74 9.18
C ILE A 77 6.54 -11.63 10.39
N LEU A 78 6.16 -11.20 11.59
CA LEU A 78 6.42 -11.91 12.85
C LEU A 78 5.15 -12.00 13.70
N PRO A 79 5.02 -13.06 14.51
CA PRO A 79 3.93 -13.15 15.48
C PRO A 79 4.08 -12.06 16.55
N ILE A 80 2.94 -11.55 17.02
CA ILE A 80 2.83 -10.62 18.13
C ILE A 80 2.57 -11.45 19.40
N THR A 81 3.60 -11.58 20.23
CA THR A 81 3.60 -12.49 21.39
C THR A 81 3.40 -11.78 22.73
N ASN A 82 3.35 -10.44 22.76
CA ASN A 82 3.08 -9.71 23.99
C ASN A 82 1.59 -9.85 24.36
N PRO A 83 1.24 -10.45 25.51
CA PRO A 83 -0.15 -10.67 25.90
C PRO A 83 -0.92 -9.38 26.19
N LEU A 84 -0.24 -8.26 26.45
CA LEU A 84 -0.88 -6.95 26.64
C LEU A 84 -1.13 -6.20 25.33
N HIS A 85 -0.63 -6.71 24.19
CA HIS A 85 -0.85 -6.09 22.90
C HIS A 85 -2.26 -6.45 22.39
N PRO A 86 -3.07 -5.49 21.88
CA PRO A 86 -4.44 -5.78 21.41
C PRO A 86 -4.48 -6.79 20.26
N ALA A 87 -3.39 -6.91 19.50
CA ALA A 87 -3.20 -7.89 18.44
C ALA A 87 -2.40 -9.14 18.87
N HIS A 88 -2.37 -9.49 20.17
CA HIS A 88 -1.71 -10.70 20.64
C HIS A 88 -2.21 -11.96 19.90
N GLY A 89 -1.29 -12.83 19.49
CA GLY A 89 -1.57 -14.05 18.69
C GLY A 89 -1.65 -13.80 17.19
N GLN A 90 -1.73 -12.54 16.76
CA GLN A 90 -1.74 -12.17 15.35
C GLN A 90 -0.31 -12.00 14.81
N PHE A 91 -0.18 -11.75 13.49
CA PHE A 91 1.10 -11.43 12.88
C PHE A 91 1.17 -9.96 12.51
N GLY A 92 2.25 -9.31 12.94
CA GLY A 92 2.57 -7.92 12.61
C GLY A 92 3.69 -7.87 11.57
N LEU A 93 3.84 -6.70 10.95
CA LEU A 93 4.97 -6.41 10.09
C LEU A 93 5.93 -5.48 10.83
N PHE A 94 7.17 -5.93 10.88
CA PHE A 94 8.25 -5.37 11.67
C PHE A 94 9.36 -4.93 10.75
N ALA A 95 10.09 -3.90 11.15
CA ALA A 95 11.33 -3.54 10.49
C ALA A 95 12.35 -4.70 10.64
N ALA A 96 12.97 -5.10 9.52
CA ALA A 96 14.07 -6.06 9.49
C ALA A 96 15.44 -5.35 9.51
N THR A 97 15.45 -4.06 9.22
CA THR A 97 16.60 -3.15 9.23
C THR A 97 16.19 -1.77 9.72
N ASN A 98 17.14 -0.86 9.94
CA ASN A 98 16.83 0.53 10.23
C ASN A 98 16.14 1.20 9.03
N ILE A 99 15.04 1.91 9.28
CA ILE A 99 14.32 2.69 8.28
C ILE A 99 14.40 4.15 8.70
N LEU A 100 15.08 4.98 7.92
CA LEU A 100 15.28 6.38 8.25
C LEU A 100 13.98 7.17 8.07
N PRO A 101 13.79 8.27 8.81
CA PRO A 101 12.68 9.18 8.59
C PRO A 101 12.60 9.63 7.13
N GLY A 102 11.39 9.63 6.56
CA GLY A 102 11.14 10.02 5.18
C GLY A 102 11.37 8.91 4.14
N GLU A 103 11.85 7.72 4.53
CA GLU A 103 11.98 6.60 3.60
C GLU A 103 10.68 5.82 3.41
N LEU A 104 10.44 5.34 2.19
CA LEU A 104 9.37 4.39 1.92
C LEU A 104 9.65 3.07 2.65
N ILE A 105 8.65 2.58 3.38
CA ILE A 105 8.74 1.32 4.14
C ILE A 105 8.63 0.12 3.20
N VAL A 106 7.51 0.02 2.48
CA VAL A 106 7.21 -1.03 1.50
C VAL A 106 6.12 -0.52 0.55
N ALA A 107 6.20 -0.84 -0.74
CA ALA A 107 5.13 -0.57 -1.69
C ALA A 107 3.89 -1.41 -1.34
N TYR A 108 2.69 -0.83 -1.39
CA TYR A 108 1.45 -1.57 -1.15
C TYR A 108 0.99 -2.22 -2.45
N LEU A 109 0.98 -3.56 -2.51
CA LEU A 109 0.54 -4.31 -3.69
C LEU A 109 -0.81 -4.99 -3.45
N GLY A 110 -1.68 -4.84 -4.44
CA GLY A 110 -2.99 -5.47 -4.51
C GLY A 110 -3.50 -5.45 -5.95
N ARG A 111 -4.81 -5.67 -6.11
CA ARG A 111 -5.53 -5.50 -7.36
C ARG A 111 -5.95 -4.04 -7.51
N LEU A 112 -5.47 -3.39 -8.56
CA LEU A 112 -5.95 -2.09 -9.00
C LEU A 112 -7.36 -2.23 -9.58
N HIS A 113 -8.28 -1.37 -9.18
CA HIS A 113 -9.65 -1.41 -9.66
C HIS A 113 -10.27 -0.02 -9.77
N GLY A 114 -11.36 0.05 -10.53
CA GLY A 114 -12.24 1.20 -10.61
C GLY A 114 -13.34 1.17 -9.54
N LYS A 115 -14.09 2.26 -9.42
CA LYS A 115 -15.27 2.37 -8.53
C LYS A 115 -16.29 1.24 -8.69
N GLY A 116 -16.46 0.71 -9.90
CA GLY A 116 -17.44 -0.33 -10.20
C GLY A 116 -17.17 -1.69 -9.54
N THR A 117 -15.96 -1.92 -9.01
CA THR A 117 -15.62 -3.17 -8.30
C THR A 117 -15.08 -2.94 -6.89
N THR A 118 -15.29 -1.72 -6.35
CA THR A 118 -15.05 -1.41 -4.94
C THR A 118 -15.92 -2.30 -4.06
N SER A 119 -15.30 -2.91 -3.03
CA SER A 119 -16.00 -3.74 -2.05
C SER A 119 -16.11 -2.99 -0.74
N GLU A 120 -17.34 -2.75 -0.27
CA GLU A 120 -17.58 -2.12 1.04
C GLU A 120 -17.12 -3.00 2.22
N GLU A 121 -16.89 -4.29 1.97
CA GLU A 121 -16.45 -5.27 2.96
C GLU A 121 -14.91 -5.38 3.03
N SER A 122 -14.18 -4.72 2.12
CA SER A 122 -12.71 -4.80 2.08
C SER A 122 -12.05 -3.79 3.01
N ASP A 123 -11.51 -4.28 4.12
CA ASP A 123 -10.61 -3.50 5.00
C ASP A 123 -9.23 -3.22 4.35
N TYR A 124 -9.00 -3.61 3.09
CA TYR A 124 -7.71 -3.50 2.39
C TYR A 124 -7.75 -2.65 1.13
N ASP A 125 -8.89 -1.98 0.90
CA ASP A 125 -9.06 -1.10 -0.23
C ASP A 125 -8.56 0.31 0.12
N ILE A 126 -7.57 0.78 -0.64
CA ILE A 126 -6.93 2.07 -0.44
C ILE A 126 -6.99 2.86 -1.75
N TRP A 127 -7.55 4.07 -1.69
CA TRP A 127 -7.57 5.00 -2.82
C TRP A 127 -6.15 5.34 -3.27
N LEU A 128 -5.91 5.18 -4.58
CA LEU A 128 -4.70 5.70 -5.22
C LEU A 128 -4.95 7.11 -5.74
N GLU A 129 -6.07 7.31 -6.42
CA GLU A 129 -6.53 8.62 -6.92
C GLU A 129 -8.06 8.66 -6.91
N ARG A 130 -8.64 9.59 -6.14
CA ARG A 130 -10.09 9.62 -5.93
C ARG A 130 -10.82 10.19 -7.14
N GLU A 131 -10.27 11.23 -7.74
CA GLU A 131 -10.82 11.95 -8.88
C GLU A 131 -10.86 11.07 -10.13
N MET A 132 -9.95 10.10 -10.22
CA MET A 132 -9.90 9.11 -11.30
C MET A 132 -10.65 7.81 -10.97
N ASP A 133 -11.27 7.72 -9.78
CA ASP A 133 -11.94 6.52 -9.28
C ASP A 133 -11.01 5.28 -9.31
N VAL A 134 -9.74 5.43 -8.92
CA VAL A 134 -8.75 4.32 -8.92
C VAL A 134 -8.30 4.00 -7.50
N ALA A 135 -8.40 2.72 -7.14
CA ALA A 135 -7.97 2.21 -5.84
C ALA A 135 -7.21 0.88 -5.96
N VAL A 136 -6.57 0.47 -4.87
CA VAL A 136 -5.83 -0.79 -4.74
C VAL A 136 -6.44 -1.59 -3.61
N ASP A 137 -6.98 -2.76 -3.94
CA ASP A 137 -7.51 -3.71 -2.97
C ASP A 137 -6.60 -4.93 -2.84
N ALA A 138 -6.08 -5.17 -1.64
CA ALA A 138 -5.27 -6.33 -1.35
C ALA A 138 -6.06 -7.51 -0.73
N ALA A 139 -7.38 -7.44 -0.57
CA ALA A 139 -8.19 -8.46 0.14
C ALA A 139 -7.94 -9.90 -0.33
N LEU A 140 -7.83 -10.12 -1.64
CA LEU A 140 -7.67 -11.44 -2.24
C LEU A 140 -6.20 -11.84 -2.53
N GLY A 141 -5.25 -10.96 -2.22
CA GLY A 141 -3.83 -11.19 -2.48
C GLY A 141 -3.06 -9.88 -2.48
N GLY A 142 -1.77 -9.95 -2.20
CA GLY A 142 -0.94 -8.76 -2.07
C GLY A 142 0.48 -9.10 -1.67
N ASN A 143 1.18 -8.12 -1.11
CA ASN A 143 2.50 -8.32 -0.52
C ASN A 143 2.49 -8.03 0.99
N GLU A 144 3.66 -7.91 1.60
CA GLU A 144 3.82 -7.66 3.04
C GLU A 144 3.10 -6.39 3.52
N GLY A 145 2.92 -5.41 2.63
CA GLY A 145 2.20 -4.16 2.90
C GLY A 145 0.72 -4.35 3.23
N ARG A 146 0.07 -5.40 2.69
CA ARG A 146 -1.36 -5.70 2.92
C ARG A 146 -1.72 -5.74 4.40
N ARG A 147 -0.85 -6.34 5.21
CA ARG A 147 -1.05 -6.69 6.63
C ARG A 147 -2.50 -7.03 7.01
N ARG A 148 -2.77 -8.29 7.35
CA ARG A 148 -3.83 -8.54 8.33
C ARG A 148 -3.53 -9.76 9.17
N PRO A 149 -4.14 -9.79 10.35
CA PRO A 149 -4.03 -10.88 11.26
C PRO A 149 -4.66 -12.11 10.67
N PHE A 150 -4.03 -13.25 10.98
CA PHE A 150 -4.77 -14.47 11.09
C PHE A 150 -5.93 -14.16 12.05
N PRO A 151 -7.21 -14.34 11.66
CA PRO A 151 -8.18 -14.61 12.69
C PRO A 151 -7.57 -15.78 13.46
N ASN A 152 -7.31 -15.59 14.75
CA ASN A 152 -7.36 -16.75 15.62
C ASN A 152 -8.73 -17.33 15.30
N GLU A 153 -8.74 -18.52 14.73
CA GLU A 153 -9.84 -19.43 14.95
C GLU A 153 -10.03 -19.38 16.46
N TYR A 154 -11.10 -18.71 16.92
CA TYR A 154 -11.43 -18.75 18.34
C TYR A 154 -11.49 -20.23 18.71
N GLN A 155 -10.82 -20.57 19.81
CA GLN A 155 -10.68 -21.92 20.37
C GLN A 155 -11.90 -22.83 20.16
#